data_AF-A0A662CKU0-F1
#
_entry.id   AF-A0A662CKU0-F1
#
_cell.length_a   1.000
_cell.length_b   1.000
_cell.length_c   1.000
_cell.angle_alpha   90.00
_cell.angle_beta   90.00
_cell.angle_gamma   90.00
#
_symmetry.space_group_name_H-M   'P 1'
#
loop_
_entity.id
_entity.type
_entity.pdbx_description
1 polymer ?
#
loop_
_entity_poly.entity_id
_entity_poly.type
_entity_poly.pdbx_seq_one_letter_code
_entity_poly.pdbx_strand_id
1 'polypeptide(L)'
;GYTYSIQTPLGKAYVTINENGDSQPFEVFINTAKAGSDTAAVSEAIGRSLSYILRMSSPITPRQRLEEVYQQYAGIGGRRPTGFGPNRVRSLPDGIAQALQEYLENTGWQFQELTPEEIEAIEEIRQPETWLEVGDLCPECGQAALVNEEGCRKCYSCGYSEC
;
A
#
# COMPACT_ATOMS: atom_id res chain seq x y z
N GLY A 1 18.24 -10.01 -6.62
CA GLY A 1 17.57 -9.05 -5.73
C GLY A 1 17.04 -7.91 -6.58
N TYR A 2 15.76 -7.61 -6.44
CA TYR A 2 15.04 -6.58 -7.20
C TYR A 2 14.82 -5.39 -6.28
N THR A 3 15.14 -4.17 -6.72
CA THR A 3 14.95 -2.96 -5.90
C THR A 3 14.06 -1.96 -6.63
N TYR A 4 12.97 -1.60 -5.98
CA TYR A 4 11.97 -0.66 -6.48
C TYR A 4 12.06 0.65 -5.70
N SER A 5 11.99 1.76 -6.42
CA SER A 5 12.05 3.10 -5.85
C SER A 5 10.68 3.76 -5.97
N ILE A 6 10.01 3.99 -4.85
CA ILE A 6 8.65 4.52 -4.83
C ILE A 6 8.63 5.86 -4.10
N GLN A 7 7.92 6.82 -4.68
CA GLN A 7 7.65 8.10 -4.02
C GLN A 7 6.40 7.94 -3.13
N THR A 8 6.60 8.00 -1.81
CA THR A 8 5.49 7.88 -0.84
C THR A 8 5.22 9.23 -0.16
N PRO A 9 4.09 9.37 0.54
CA PRO A 9 3.81 10.52 1.41
C PRO A 9 4.86 10.77 2.50
N LEU A 10 5.62 9.75 2.90
CA LEU A 10 6.66 9.82 3.93
C LEU A 10 8.06 10.06 3.32
N GLY A 11 8.12 10.36 2.03
CA GLY A 11 9.35 10.51 1.26
C GLY A 11 9.66 9.29 0.38
N LYS A 12 10.86 9.31 -0.20
CA LYS A 12 11.30 8.25 -1.09
C LYS A 12 11.55 6.96 -0.29
N ALA A 13 11.01 5.86 -0.78
CA ALA A 13 11.16 4.52 -0.24
C ALA A 13 11.86 3.62 -1.25
N TYR A 14 12.72 2.74 -0.75
CA TYR A 14 13.34 1.66 -1.53
C TYR A 14 12.87 0.33 -0.96
N VAL A 15 12.23 -0.47 -1.80
CA VAL A 15 11.78 -1.82 -1.47
C VAL A 15 12.66 -2.81 -2.23
N THR A 16 13.43 -3.62 -1.50
CA THR A 16 14.32 -4.62 -2.09
C THR A 16 13.78 -6.01 -1.78
N ILE A 17 13.52 -6.81 -2.81
CA ILE A 17 13.04 -8.19 -2.70
C ILE A 17 14.15 -9.12 -3.16
N ASN A 18 14.60 -9.99 -2.27
CA ASN A 18 15.59 -11.01 -2.54
C ASN A 18 14.92 -12.36 -2.74
N GLU A 19 15.46 -13.14 -3.66
CA GLU A 19 15.04 -14.51 -3.91
C GLU A 19 16.03 -15.49 -3.31
N ASN A 20 15.55 -16.69 -2.94
CA ASN A 20 16.39 -17.86 -2.69
C ASN A 20 16.41 -18.77 -3.93
N GLY A 21 16.92 -19.99 -3.79
CA GLY A 21 16.80 -21.01 -4.84
C GLY A 21 15.35 -21.16 -5.31
N ASP A 22 15.17 -21.57 -6.57
CA ASP A 22 13.86 -21.78 -7.21
C ASP A 22 13.03 -20.50 -7.50
N SER A 23 13.68 -19.33 -7.55
CA SER A 23 13.05 -18.05 -7.93
C SER A 23 11.87 -17.65 -7.03
N GLN A 24 11.94 -18.03 -5.76
CA GLN A 24 10.96 -17.69 -4.74
C GLN A 24 11.46 -16.50 -3.91
N PRO A 25 10.58 -15.52 -3.58
CA PRO A 25 10.94 -14.44 -2.69
C PRO A 25 11.23 -14.99 -1.29
N PHE A 26 12.33 -14.53 -0.69
CA PHE A 26 12.82 -14.99 0.60
C PHE A 26 12.93 -13.87 1.63
N GLU A 27 13.25 -12.65 1.20
CA GLU A 27 13.49 -11.53 2.10
C GLU A 27 13.10 -10.20 1.45
N VAL A 28 12.55 -9.29 2.26
CA VAL A 28 12.13 -7.95 1.83
C VAL A 28 12.76 -6.92 2.76
N PHE A 29 13.48 -5.96 2.18
CA PHE A 29 14.03 -4.80 2.87
C PHE A 29 13.28 -3.55 2.46
N ILE A 30 13.03 -2.67 3.43
CA ILE A 30 12.35 -1.40 3.18
C ILE A 30 13.20 -0.31 3.82
N ASN A 31 13.74 0.57 2.98
CA ASN A 31 14.49 1.74 3.41
C ASN A 31 13.70 3.00 3.06
N THR A 32 13.26 3.74 4.07
CA THR A 32 12.55 5.02 3.92
C THR A 32 13.29 6.15 4.60
N ALA A 33 13.15 7.36 4.05
CA ALA A 33 13.50 8.61 4.72
C ALA A 33 14.93 8.61 5.31
N LYS A 34 15.17 9.45 6.32
CA LYS A 34 16.46 9.55 7.00
C LYS A 34 16.58 8.45 8.05
N ALA A 35 17.73 7.77 8.09
CA ALA A 35 18.03 6.75 9.08
C ALA A 35 17.81 7.27 10.52
N GLY A 36 17.27 6.41 11.39
CA GLY A 36 16.98 6.74 12.79
C GLY A 36 15.69 7.53 13.03
N SER A 37 14.85 7.73 12.01
CA SER A 37 13.50 8.29 12.17
C SER A 37 12.48 7.22 12.59
N ASP A 38 11.37 7.63 13.20
CA ASP A 38 10.24 6.74 13.50
C ASP A 38 9.72 6.05 12.22
N THR A 39 9.69 6.78 11.11
CA THR A 39 9.32 6.23 9.79
C THR A 39 10.28 5.14 9.32
N ALA A 40 11.59 5.31 9.57
CA ALA A 40 12.57 4.28 9.24
C ALA A 40 12.41 3.05 10.15
N ALA A 41 12.15 3.25 11.45
CA ALA A 41 11.92 2.16 12.40
C ALA A 41 10.68 1.34 12.05
N VAL A 42 9.56 2.00 11.71
CA VAL A 42 8.33 1.32 11.27
C VAL A 42 8.57 0.60 9.94
N SER A 43 9.28 1.21 8.99
CA SER A 43 9.61 0.57 7.71
C SER A 43 10.49 -0.68 7.89
N GLU A 44 11.49 -0.61 8.77
CA GLU A 44 12.30 -1.78 9.13
C GLU A 44 11.42 -2.87 9.76
N ALA A 45 10.52 -2.50 10.69
CA ALA A 45 9.60 -3.46 11.31
C ALA A 45 8.71 -4.15 10.26
N ILE A 46 8.18 -3.41 9.28
CA ILE A 46 7.41 -3.98 8.17
C ILE A 46 8.29 -4.92 7.34
N GLY A 47 9.47 -4.48 6.89
CA GLY A 47 10.36 -5.32 6.08
C GLY A 47 10.77 -6.61 6.79
N ARG A 48 11.07 -6.54 8.09
CA ARG A 48 11.37 -7.72 8.92
C ARG A 48 10.16 -8.64 9.07
N SER A 49 8.96 -8.08 9.20
CA SER A 49 7.71 -8.85 9.29
C SER A 49 7.41 -9.57 7.97
N LEU A 50 7.55 -8.89 6.83
CA LEU A 50 7.41 -9.51 5.51
C LEU A 50 8.43 -10.63 5.29
N SER A 51 9.69 -10.36 5.63
CA SER A 51 10.77 -11.35 5.57
C SER A 51 10.50 -12.55 6.49
N TYR A 52 9.85 -12.35 7.64
CA TYR A 52 9.45 -13.44 8.53
C TYR A 52 8.32 -14.26 7.91
N ILE A 53 7.31 -13.59 7.35
CA ILE A 53 6.19 -14.24 6.65
C ILE A 53 6.70 -15.12 5.52
N LEU A 54 7.70 -14.69 4.73
CA LEU A 54 8.26 -15.49 3.63
C LEU A 54 9.07 -16.71 4.10
N ARG A 55 9.77 -16.59 5.23
CA ARG A 55 10.65 -17.66 5.75
C ARG A 55 9.94 -18.68 6.61
N MET A 56 8.78 -18.34 7.17
CA MET A 56 8.00 -19.26 7.98
C MET A 56 7.58 -20.49 7.16
N SER A 57 7.56 -21.67 7.80
CA SER A 57 7.02 -22.88 7.17
C SER A 57 5.53 -22.70 6.92
N SER A 58 5.09 -22.92 5.68
CA SER A 58 3.71 -22.72 5.25
C SER A 58 3.39 -23.66 4.10
N PRO A 59 2.15 -24.19 4.00
CA PRO A 59 1.69 -24.87 2.79
C PRO A 59 1.49 -23.90 1.61
N ILE A 60 1.44 -22.59 1.87
CA ILE A 60 1.30 -21.54 0.86
C ILE A 60 2.69 -21.10 0.40
N THR A 61 2.91 -21.06 -0.91
CA THR A 61 4.21 -20.68 -1.48
C THR A 61 4.61 -19.25 -1.11
N PRO A 62 5.91 -18.91 -1.05
CA PRO A 62 6.36 -17.54 -0.79
C PRO A 62 5.77 -16.50 -1.76
N ARG A 63 5.65 -16.81 -3.06
CA ARG A 63 4.99 -15.90 -4.03
C ARG A 63 3.52 -15.65 -3.71
N GLN A 64 2.74 -16.69 -3.45
CA GLN A 64 1.33 -16.54 -3.05
C GLN A 64 1.20 -15.72 -1.76
N ARG A 65 2.06 -15.95 -0.77
CA ARG A 65 2.06 -15.12 0.46
C ARG A 65 2.37 -13.66 0.17
N LEU A 66 3.24 -13.37 -0.80
CA LEU A 66 3.57 -12.01 -1.19
C LEU A 66 2.41 -11.35 -1.95
N GLU A 67 1.68 -12.11 -2.77
CA GLU A 67 0.42 -11.67 -3.39
C GLU A 67 -0.64 -11.33 -2.34
N GLU A 68 -0.82 -12.17 -1.32
CA GLU A 68 -1.72 -11.87 -0.19
C GLU A 68 -1.35 -10.57 0.52
N VAL A 69 -0.05 -10.35 0.79
CA VAL A 69 0.43 -9.08 1.35
C VAL A 69 0.09 -7.91 0.45
N TYR A 70 0.33 -8.04 -0.86
CA TYR A 70 -0.02 -7.02 -1.84
C TYR A 70 -1.52 -6.68 -1.76
N GLN A 71 -2.41 -7.68 -1.76
CA GLN A 71 -3.86 -7.49 -1.70
C GLN A 71 -4.30 -6.77 -0.42
N GLN A 72 -3.65 -7.08 0.72
CA GLN A 72 -3.96 -6.42 2.00
C GLN A 72 -3.41 -4.99 2.07
N TYR A 73 -2.29 -4.69 1.40
CA TYR A 73 -1.64 -3.39 1.47
C TYR A 73 -2.16 -2.40 0.41
N ALA A 74 -2.56 -2.91 -0.74
CA ALA A 74 -3.11 -2.12 -1.83
C ALA A 74 -4.35 -1.37 -1.37
N GLY A 75 -4.37 -0.06 -1.60
CA GLY A 75 -5.48 0.79 -1.21
C GLY A 75 -5.41 1.34 0.20
N ILE A 76 -4.49 0.90 1.07
CA ILE A 76 -4.35 1.48 2.41
C ILE A 76 -4.06 2.98 2.28
N GLY A 77 -5.02 3.79 2.72
CA GLY A 77 -4.99 5.23 2.59
C GLY A 77 -4.27 5.93 3.73
N GLY A 78 -3.51 6.97 3.40
CA GLY A 78 -2.98 7.93 4.36
C GLY A 78 -3.53 9.33 4.11
N ARG A 79 -3.30 10.23 5.06
CA ARG A 79 -3.84 11.60 5.01
C ARG A 79 -3.34 12.42 3.82
N ARG A 80 -2.17 12.11 3.24
CA ARG A 80 -1.52 12.95 2.22
C ARG A 80 -1.00 12.09 1.06
N PRO A 81 -1.87 11.57 0.19
CA PRO A 81 -1.44 10.78 -0.97
C PRO A 81 -0.49 11.59 -1.86
N THR A 82 0.42 10.90 -2.55
CA THR A 82 1.40 11.50 -3.47
C THR A 82 1.26 10.92 -4.88
N GLY A 83 1.55 11.71 -5.91
CA GLY A 83 1.41 11.28 -7.31
C GLY A 83 -0.03 11.38 -7.84
N PHE A 84 -0.22 10.97 -9.09
CA PHE A 84 -1.47 11.11 -9.82
C PHE A 84 -1.76 9.88 -10.70
N GLY A 85 -3.04 9.66 -10.99
CA GLY A 85 -3.49 8.58 -11.86
C GLY A 85 -3.14 7.19 -11.32
N PRO A 86 -2.84 6.22 -12.20
CA PRO A 86 -2.47 4.86 -11.82
C PRO A 86 -1.23 4.76 -10.91
N ASN A 87 -0.33 5.75 -10.97
CA ASN A 87 0.90 5.81 -10.15
C ASN A 87 0.71 6.59 -8.85
N ARG A 88 -0.54 6.84 -8.42
CA ARG A 88 -0.84 7.52 -7.17
C ARG A 88 -0.56 6.58 -6.00
N VAL A 89 0.25 7.03 -5.05
CA VAL A 89 0.60 6.30 -3.82
C VAL A 89 -0.15 6.93 -2.65
N ARG A 90 -1.06 6.17 -2.03
CA ARG A 90 -1.93 6.65 -0.96
C ARG A 90 -1.25 6.74 0.39
N SER A 91 -0.28 5.85 0.64
CA SER A 91 0.48 5.74 1.89
C SER A 91 1.76 4.93 1.68
N LEU A 92 2.57 4.75 2.73
CA LEU A 92 3.72 3.84 2.68
C LEU A 92 3.33 2.38 2.35
N PRO A 93 2.37 1.73 3.04
CA PRO A 93 1.97 0.37 2.69
C PRO A 93 1.42 0.24 1.28
N ASP A 94 0.61 1.20 0.81
CA ASP A 94 0.13 1.21 -0.59
C ASP A 94 1.30 1.34 -1.58
N GLY A 95 2.32 2.14 -1.26
CA GLY A 95 3.54 2.21 -2.06
C GLY A 95 4.28 0.87 -2.07
N ILE A 96 4.43 0.20 -0.92
CA ILE A 96 5.02 -1.14 -0.84
C ILE A 96 4.23 -2.11 -1.71
N ALA A 97 2.89 -2.07 -1.68
CA ALA A 97 2.03 -2.92 -2.51
C ALA A 97 2.36 -2.78 -4.00
N GLN A 98 2.56 -1.54 -4.49
CA GLN A 98 2.95 -1.29 -5.88
C GLN A 98 4.29 -1.94 -6.24
N ALA A 99 5.30 -1.89 -5.36
CA ALA A 99 6.57 -2.61 -5.58
C ALA A 99 6.41 -4.13 -5.58
N LEU A 100 5.58 -4.66 -4.68
CA LEU A 100 5.33 -6.10 -4.62
C LEU A 100 4.62 -6.58 -5.89
N GLN A 101 3.61 -5.85 -6.34
CA GLN A 101 2.91 -6.11 -7.59
C GLN A 101 3.87 -6.08 -8.77
N GLU A 102 4.66 -5.00 -8.89
CA GLU A 102 5.62 -4.84 -9.98
C GLU A 102 6.66 -5.99 -9.99
N TYR A 103 7.10 -6.46 -8.82
CA TYR A 103 7.96 -7.64 -8.72
C TYR A 103 7.29 -8.93 -9.18
N LEU A 104 6.06 -9.18 -8.74
CA LEU A 104 5.31 -10.38 -9.11
C LEU A 104 5.08 -10.42 -10.64
N GLU A 105 4.62 -9.31 -11.23
CA GLU A 105 4.41 -9.20 -12.68
C GLU A 105 5.70 -9.40 -13.47
N ASN A 106 6.79 -8.72 -13.09
CA ASN A 106 8.07 -8.82 -13.79
C ASN A 106 8.74 -10.19 -13.67
N THR A 107 8.38 -10.98 -12.67
CA THR A 107 8.88 -12.34 -12.47
C THR A 107 7.91 -13.42 -12.96
N GLY A 108 6.88 -13.03 -13.74
CA GLY A 108 5.96 -13.93 -14.42
C GLY A 108 4.89 -14.55 -13.52
N TRP A 109 4.62 -13.95 -12.35
CA TRP A 109 3.48 -14.34 -11.53
C TRP A 109 2.17 -13.98 -12.24
N GLN A 110 1.24 -14.93 -12.28
CA GLN A 110 -0.11 -14.69 -12.78
C GLN A 110 -1.02 -14.58 -11.58
N PHE A 111 -1.62 -13.40 -11.41
CA PHE A 111 -2.64 -13.19 -10.40
C PHE A 111 -3.84 -14.05 -10.73
N GLN A 112 -4.44 -14.66 -9.71
CA GLN A 112 -5.66 -15.41 -9.91
C GLN A 112 -6.80 -14.43 -10.21
N GLU A 113 -7.33 -14.47 -11.43
CA GLU A 113 -8.53 -13.72 -11.77
C GLU A 113 -9.71 -14.29 -11.00
N LEU A 114 -10.43 -13.42 -10.30
CA LEU A 114 -11.68 -13.79 -9.65
C LEU A 114 -12.69 -14.16 -10.73
N THR A 115 -13.40 -15.27 -10.51
CA THR A 115 -14.55 -15.61 -11.33
C THR A 115 -15.68 -14.59 -11.10
N PRO A 116 -16.59 -14.39 -12.08
CA PRO A 116 -17.75 -13.53 -11.90
C PRO A 116 -18.58 -13.87 -10.65
N GLU A 117 -18.67 -15.16 -10.33
CA GLU A 117 -19.38 -15.70 -9.16
C GLU A 117 -18.70 -15.30 -7.83
N GLU A 118 -17.36 -15.31 -7.79
CA GLU A 118 -16.60 -14.84 -6.63
C GLU A 118 -16.71 -13.31 -6.46
N ILE A 119 -16.77 -12.56 -7.57
CA ILE A 119 -16.97 -11.11 -7.54
C ILE A 119 -18.35 -10.78 -6.96
N GLU A 120 -19.42 -11.42 -7.43
CA GLU A 120 -20.77 -11.24 -6.88
C GLU A 120 -20.83 -11.58 -5.39
N ALA A 121 -20.20 -12.68 -4.96
CA ALA A 121 -20.17 -13.07 -3.55
C ALA A 121 -19.41 -12.05 -2.68
N ILE A 122 -18.32 -11.47 -3.18
CA ILE A 122 -17.59 -10.40 -2.48
C ILE A 122 -18.44 -9.13 -2.41
N GLU A 123 -19.12 -8.75 -3.50
CA GLU A 123 -20.02 -7.60 -3.55
C GLU A 123 -21.22 -7.74 -2.61
N GLU A 124 -21.74 -8.95 -2.39
CA GLU A 124 -22.80 -9.20 -1.40
C GLU A 124 -22.31 -9.06 0.06
N ILE A 125 -21.05 -9.41 0.35
CA ILE A 125 -20.44 -9.25 1.68
C ILE A 125 -20.04 -7.80 1.93
N ARG A 126 -19.60 -7.11 0.88
CA ARG A 126 -19.29 -5.68 0.90
C ARG A 126 -20.62 -4.95 1.02
N GLN A 127 -21.04 -4.67 2.26
CA GLN A 127 -22.14 -3.73 2.49
C GLN A 127 -21.90 -2.52 1.58
N PRO A 128 -22.93 -2.03 0.87
CA PRO A 128 -22.76 -0.85 0.05
C PRO A 128 -22.20 0.20 0.98
N GLU A 129 -20.92 0.55 0.79
CA GLU A 129 -20.38 1.73 1.41
C GLU A 129 -21.30 2.81 0.87
N THR A 130 -22.20 3.30 1.71
CA THR A 130 -22.94 4.51 1.40
C THR A 130 -21.86 5.56 1.32
N TRP A 131 -21.33 5.75 0.11
CA TRP A 131 -20.58 6.91 -0.29
C TRP A 131 -21.58 8.07 -0.23
N LEU A 132 -21.99 8.46 0.98
CA LEU A 132 -22.07 9.88 1.25
C LEU A 132 -20.71 10.41 0.78
N GLU A 133 -20.70 11.48 -0.01
CA GLU A 133 -19.48 12.20 -0.37
C GLU A 133 -18.91 12.81 0.91
N VAL A 134 -18.37 11.94 1.76
CA VAL A 134 -17.75 12.26 3.02
C VAL A 134 -16.34 12.66 2.65
N GLY A 135 -16.04 13.95 2.77
CA GLY A 135 -14.68 14.42 2.65
C GLY A 135 -13.77 13.71 3.67
N ASP A 136 -12.47 13.77 3.47
CA ASP A 136 -11.49 13.30 4.42
C ASP A 136 -11.69 13.94 5.81
N LEU A 137 -11.12 13.32 6.85
CA LEU A 137 -11.14 13.91 8.20
C LEU A 137 -10.26 15.16 8.26
N CYS A 138 -10.90 16.29 8.54
CA CYS A 138 -10.24 17.57 8.76
C CYS A 138 -9.24 17.49 9.94
N PRO A 139 -7.97 17.92 9.78
CA PRO A 139 -7.00 18.00 10.88
C PRO A 139 -7.38 18.96 12.00
N GLU A 140 -8.16 19.98 11.69
CA GLU A 140 -8.51 21.02 12.63
C GLU A 140 -9.78 20.67 13.43
N CYS A 141 -10.87 20.31 12.73
CA CYS A 141 -12.17 20.08 13.38
C CYS A 141 -12.59 18.61 13.47
N GLY A 142 -11.84 17.68 12.88
CA GLY A 142 -12.15 16.24 12.89
C GLY A 142 -13.38 15.85 12.07
N GLN A 143 -14.08 16.80 11.44
CA GLN A 143 -15.23 16.49 10.58
C GLN A 143 -14.76 15.96 9.23
N ALA A 144 -15.52 15.01 8.72
CA ALA A 144 -15.27 14.33 7.45
C ALA A 144 -15.80 15.18 6.28
N ALA A 145 -15.21 16.36 6.14
CA ALA A 145 -15.61 17.44 5.23
C ALA A 145 -14.40 18.07 4.50
N LEU A 146 -13.25 17.39 4.51
CA LEU A 146 -12.01 17.85 3.87
C LEU A 146 -11.92 17.32 2.43
N VAL A 147 -11.89 18.20 1.44
CA VAL A 147 -11.90 17.84 0.02
C VAL A 147 -10.66 18.41 -0.68
N ASN A 148 -10.14 17.68 -1.67
CA ASN A 148 -9.06 18.17 -2.52
C ASN A 148 -9.64 18.88 -3.75
N GLU A 149 -9.42 20.19 -3.84
CA GLU A 149 -9.80 21.01 -4.98
C GLU A 149 -8.68 21.97 -5.36
N GLU A 150 -8.38 22.07 -6.65
CA GLU A 150 -7.41 23.04 -7.18
C GLU A 150 -5.99 22.90 -6.59
N GLY A 151 -5.62 21.70 -6.15
CA GLY A 151 -4.32 21.45 -5.50
C GLY A 151 -4.26 21.81 -4.01
N CYS A 152 -5.38 22.24 -3.43
CA CYS A 152 -5.51 22.55 -2.00
C CYS A 152 -6.49 21.59 -1.33
N ARG A 153 -6.30 21.34 -0.04
CA ARG A 153 -7.23 20.62 0.82
C ARG A 153 -8.10 21.61 1.58
N LYS A 154 -9.38 21.72 1.23
CA LYS A 154 -10.33 22.66 1.84
C LYS A 154 -11.34 21.90 2.70
N CYS A 155 -11.61 22.36 3.91
CA CYS A 155 -12.64 21.80 4.78
C CYS A 155 -13.90 22.66 4.74
N TYR A 156 -15.01 22.10 4.26
CA TYR A 156 -16.30 22.81 4.20
C TYR A 156 -16.98 22.98 5.55
N SER A 157 -16.46 22.35 6.60
CA SER A 157 -17.00 22.48 7.96
C SER A 157 -16.39 23.65 8.74
N CYS A 158 -15.06 23.76 8.77
CA CYS A 158 -14.36 24.75 9.60
C CYS A 158 -13.57 25.80 8.80
N GLY A 159 -13.47 25.65 7.48
CA GLY A 159 -12.70 26.57 6.64
C GLY A 159 -11.19 26.29 6.59
N TYR A 160 -10.69 25.21 7.22
CA TYR A 160 -9.30 24.77 7.09
C TYR A 160 -8.90 24.66 5.60
N SER A 161 -7.76 25.23 5.22
CA SER A 161 -7.20 25.12 3.88
C SER A 161 -5.70 24.87 3.93
N GLU A 162 -5.22 23.89 3.17
CA GLU A 162 -3.79 23.59 3.03
C GLU A 162 -3.42 23.36 1.56
N CYS A 163 -2.51 24.19 1.06
CA CYS A 163 -1.81 24.09 -0.22
C CYS A 163 -0.29 24.14 0.09
#